data_AF-A0A7Y5PN03-F1
#
_entry.id   AF-A0A7Y5PN03-F1
#
_cell.length_a   1.000
_cell.length_b   1.000
_cell.length_c   1.000
_cell.angle_alpha   90.00
_cell.angle_beta   90.00
_cell.angle_gamma   90.00
#
_symmetry.space_group_name_H-M   'P 1'
#
loop_
_entity.id
_entity.type
_entity.pdbx_description
1 polymer ?
#
loop_
_entity_poly.entity_id
_entity_poly.type
_entity_poly.pdbx_seq_one_letter_code
_entity_poly.pdbx_strand_id
1 'polypeptide(L)' 'MGLEWLKPGVVLGSVMYALIGVVILWVSFVVIDKITPYKLWEEIVEHKNVALAIMVAGMFIAIGQIVAAAIHG' A
#
# COMPACT_ATOMS: atom_id res chain seq x y z
N MET A 1 -18.12 27.97 -8.81
CA MET A 1 -17.29 26.81 -8.48
C MET A 1 -17.73 25.63 -9.32
N GLY A 2 -17.41 25.65 -10.62
CA GLY A 2 -17.73 24.55 -11.52
C GLY A 2 -16.87 23.32 -11.22
N LEU A 3 -17.28 22.16 -11.73
CA LEU A 3 -16.62 20.85 -11.58
C LEU A 3 -15.25 20.78 -12.31
N GLU A 4 -14.36 21.74 -12.07
CA GLU A 4 -13.00 21.74 -12.63
C GLU A 4 -12.18 20.51 -12.20
N TRP A 5 -12.52 19.93 -11.05
CA TRP A 5 -11.97 18.68 -10.51
C TRP A 5 -12.38 17.41 -11.27
N LEU A 6 -13.44 17.48 -12.11
CA LEU A 6 -13.88 16.36 -12.97
C LEU A 6 -13.37 16.48 -14.41
N LYS A 7 -12.42 17.37 -14.69
CA LYS A 7 -11.74 17.36 -15.99
C LYS A 7 -11.08 15.98 -16.18
N PRO A 8 -11.33 15.29 -17.31
CA PRO A 8 -10.83 13.92 -17.51
C PRO A 8 -9.30 13.82 -17.40
N GLY A 9 -8.56 14.88 -17.72
CA GLY A 9 -7.11 14.94 -17.52
C GLY A 9 -6.68 14.89 -16.04
N VAL A 10 -7.43 15.53 -15.14
CA VAL A 10 -7.15 15.52 -13.69
C VAL A 10 -7.49 14.15 -13.10
N VAL A 11 -8.65 13.60 -13.47
CA VAL A 11 -9.09 12.27 -13.03
C VAL A 11 -8.11 11.19 -13.49
N LEU A 12 -7.65 11.25 -14.75
CA LEU A 12 -6.67 10.31 -15.29
C LEU A 12 -5.35 10.39 -14.51
N GLY A 13 -4.86 11.60 -14.23
CA GLY A 13 -3.67 11.81 -13.40
C GLY A 13 -3.82 11.20 -12.00
N SER A 14 -4.91 11.51 -11.29
CA SER A 14 -5.19 10.99 -9.96
C SER A 14 -5.28 9.46 -9.92
N VAL A 15 -5.93 8.84 -10.90
CA VAL A 15 -6.01 7.37 -11.02
C VAL A 15 -4.62 6.77 -11.26
N MET A 16 -3.80 7.40 -12.11
CA MET A 16 -2.46 6.93 -12.40
C MET A 16 -1.56 6.97 -11.16
N TYR A 17 -1.60 8.06 -10.39
CA TYR A 17 -0.89 8.16 -9.11
C TYR A 17 -1.40 7.17 -8.07
N ALA A 18 -2.72 6.95 -7.99
CA ALA A 18 -3.28 5.93 -7.11
C ALA A 18 -2.79 4.52 -7.47
N LEU A 19 -2.75 4.18 -8.76
CA LEU A 19 -2.21 2.91 -9.24
C LEU A 19 -0.73 2.74 -8.89
N ILE A 20 0.08 3.79 -9.06
CA ILE A 20 1.49 3.77 -8.66
C ILE A 20 1.62 3.47 -7.17
N GLY A 21 0.81 4.12 -6.32
CA GLY A 21 0.79 3.86 -4.88
C GLY A 21 0.47 2.40 -4.53
N VAL A 22 -0.53 1.82 -5.19
CA VAL A 22 -0.89 0.41 -5.03
C VAL A 22 0.24 -0.52 -5.44
N VAL A 23 0.91 -0.24 -6.57
CA VAL A 23 2.04 -1.03 -7.06
C VAL A 23 3.20 -0.98 -6.06
N ILE A 24 3.55 0.19 -5.54
CA ILE A 24 4.62 0.35 -4.54
C ILE A 24 4.31 -0.43 -3.26
N LEU A 25 3.06 -0.36 -2.79
CA LEU A 25 2.60 -1.08 -1.61
C LEU A 25 2.70 -2.60 -1.81
N TRP A 26 2.32 -3.10 -2.99
CA TRP A 26 2.41 -4.51 -3.32
C TRP A 26 3.87 -4.99 -3.43
N VAL A 27 4.73 -4.22 -4.08
CA VAL A 27 6.17 -4.52 -4.16
C VAL A 27 6.80 -4.57 -2.78
N SER A 28 6.48 -3.60 -1.91
CA SER A 28 6.98 -3.55 -0.54
C SER A 28 6.55 -4.77 0.27
N PHE A 29 5.30 -5.21 0.11
CA PHE A 29 4.81 -6.44 0.74
C PHE A 29 5.59 -7.67 0.27
N VAL A 30 5.82 -7.83 -1.03
CA VAL A 30 6.61 -8.95 -1.57
C VAL A 30 8.06 -8.92 -1.08
N VAL A 31 8.66 -7.73 -0.96
CA VAL A 31 10.01 -7.57 -0.41
C VAL A 31 10.05 -8.01 1.05
N ILE A 32 9.08 -7.60 1.86
CA ILE A 32 9.01 -7.98 3.28
C ILE A 32 8.75 -9.49 3.43
N ASP A 33 7.86 -10.07 2.63
CA ASP A 33 7.61 -11.51 2.62
C ASP A 33 8.87 -12.32 2.30
N LYS A 34 9.70 -11.84 1.35
CA LYS A 34 10.99 -12.47 1.05
C LYS A 34 12.05 -12.29 2.13
N ILE A 35 12.06 -11.16 2.83
CA ILE A 35 13.01 -10.88 3.92
C ILE A 35 12.62 -11.67 5.18
N THR A 36 11.32 -11.89 5.38
CA THR A 36 10.81 -12.64 6.53
C THR A 36 11.07 -14.12 6.30
N PRO A 37 11.71 -14.84 7.24
CA PRO A 37 12.00 -16.27 7.08
C PRO A 37 10.75 -17.16 7.17
N TYR A 38 9.57 -16.57 7.36
CA TYR A 38 8.28 -17.22 7.51
C TYR A 38 7.42 -16.93 6.29
N LYS A 39 6.57 -17.88 5.90
CA LYS A 39 5.49 -17.61 4.94
C LYS A 39 4.41 -16.80 5.64
N LEU A 40 4.36 -15.49 5.39
CA LEU A 40 3.44 -14.58 6.08
C LEU A 40 1.98 -15.03 5.92
N TRP A 41 1.60 -15.50 4.74
CA TRP A 41 0.23 -15.95 4.48
C TRP A 41 -0.17 -17.16 5.33
N GLU A 42 0.68 -18.18 5.39
CA GLU A 42 0.45 -19.40 6.17
C GLU A 42 0.37 -19.08 7.68
N GLU A 43 1.30 -18.28 8.17
CA GLU A 43 1.32 -17.85 9.57
C GLU A 43 0.11 -17.01 9.97
N ILE A 44 -0.32 -16.06 9.14
CA ILE A 44 -1.43 -15.16 9.46
C ILE A 44 -2.78 -15.87 9.31
N VAL A 45 -2.98 -16.64 8.24
CA VAL A 45 -4.28 -17.23 7.90
C VAL A 45 -4.48 -18.58 8.58
N GLU A 46 -3.49 -19.47 8.54
CA GLU A 46 -3.61 -20.83 9.08
C GLU A 46 -3.27 -20.88 10.56
N HIS A 47 -2.12 -20.31 10.94
CA HIS A 47 -1.66 -20.31 12.34
C HIS A 47 -2.23 -19.17 13.19
N LYS A 48 -2.96 -18.24 12.57
CA LYS A 48 -3.58 -17.07 13.23
C LYS A 48 -2.58 -16.28 14.08
N ASN A 49 -1.36 -16.13 13.57
CA ASN A 49 -0.29 -15.44 14.26
C ASN A 49 -0.57 -13.92 14.29
N VAL A 50 -1.22 -13.48 15.38
CA VAL A 50 -1.64 -12.08 15.56
C VAL A 50 -0.44 -11.13 15.61
N ALA A 51 0.72 -11.58 16.10
CA ALA A 51 1.93 -10.75 16.15
C ALA A 51 2.40 -10.38 14.73
N LEU A 52 2.43 -11.35 13.81
CA LEU A 52 2.77 -11.10 12.40
C LEU A 52 1.69 -10.27 11.70
N ALA A 53 0.41 -10.50 12.00
CA ALA A 53 -0.68 -9.68 11.46
C ALA A 53 -0.56 -8.19 11.86
N ILE A 54 -0.24 -7.91 13.13
CA ILE A 54 -0.03 -6.54 13.62
C ILE A 54 1.20 -5.91 12.96
N MET A 55 2.29 -6.67 12.80
CA MET A 55 3.49 -6.19 12.12
C MET A 55 3.20 -5.80 10.67
N VAL A 56 2.49 -6.65 9.92
CA VAL A 56 2.07 -6.38 8.54
C VAL A 56 1.12 -5.19 8.47
N ALA A 57 0.20 -5.04 9.42
CA ALA A 57 -0.67 -3.87 9.50
C ALA A 57 0.13 -2.57 9.70
N GLY A 58 1.11 -2.57 10.61
CA GLY A 58 2.01 -1.44 10.84
C GLY A 58 2.84 -1.08 9.60
N MET A 59 3.31 -2.09 8.87
CA MET A 59 4.01 -1.91 7.60
C MET A 59 3.13 -1.20 6.57
N PHE A 60 1.88 -1.64 6.39
CA PHE A 60 0.95 -1.00 5.46
C PHE A 60 0.64 0.45 5.84
N ILE A 61 0.50 0.75 7.14
CA ILE A 61 0.32 2.13 7.61
C ILE A 61 1.54 2.99 7.26
N ALA A 62 2.75 2.52 7.53
CA ALA A 62 3.98 3.25 7.24
C ALA A 62 4.16 3.52 5.74
N ILE A 63 3.96 2.51 4.90
CA ILE A 63 4.06 2.67 3.44
C ILE A 63 2.98 3.60 2.92
N GLY A 64 1.75 3.48 3.43
CA GLY A 64 0.65 4.38 3.09
C GLY A 64 0.98 5.85 3.39
N GLN A 65 1.65 6.13 4.51
CA GLN A 65 2.13 7.48 4.83
C GLN A 65 3.24 7.95 3.88
N ILE A 66 4.20 7.08 3.53
CA ILE A 66 5.27 7.42 2.57
C ILE A 66 4.66 7.77 1.21
N VAL A 67 3.71 6.97 0.72
CA VAL A 67 3.02 7.22 -0.55
C VAL A 67 2.20 8.50 -0.47
N ALA A 68 1.47 8.73 0.63
CA ALA A 68 0.72 9.97 0.81
C ALA A 68 1.63 11.20 0.79
N ALA A 69 2.77 11.16 1.49
CA ALA A 69 3.76 12.23 1.49
C ALA A 69 4.39 12.45 0.10
N ALA A 70 4.64 11.38 -0.66
CA ALA A 70 5.19 11.48 -2.00
C ALA A 70 4.21 12.09 -3.03
N ILE A 71 2.90 11.90 -2.83
CA ILE A 71 1.86 12.46 -3.71
C ILE A 71 1.52 13.91 -3.34
N HIS A 72 1.58 14.28 -2.07
CA HIS A 72 1.27 15.64 -1.58
C HIS A 72 2.49 16.58 -1.50
N GLY A 73 3.67 16.12 -1.95
CA GLY A 73 4.92 16.89 -1.99
C GLY A 73 5.09 17.77 -3.22
#